data_AF-A0A227J741-F1
#
_entry.id   AF-A0A227J741-F1
#
_cell.length_a   1.000
_cell.length_b   1.000
_cell.length_c   1.000
_cell.angle_alpha   90.00
_cell.angle_beta   90.00
_cell.angle_gamma   90.00
#
_symmetry.space_group_name_H-M   'P 1'
#
loop_
_entity.id
_entity.type
_entity.pdbx_description
1 polymer ?
#
loop_
_entity_poly.entity_id
_entity_poly.type
_entity_poly.pdbx_seq_one_letter_code
_entity_poly.pdbx_strand_id
1 'polypeptide(L)' 'MSEVTTNEYNEDGKLIRKIRSFVRREGRLTKGQENAMNECWPTMGIDYKAE' A
#
# COMPACT_ATOMS: atom_id res chain seq x y z
N MET A 1 -2.40 -19.49 7.19
CA MET A 1 -1.47 -18.34 7.23
C MET A 1 -0.10 -18.89 7.59
N SER A 2 0.85 -18.94 6.65
CA SER A 2 2.22 -19.37 6.97
C SER A 2 2.94 -18.29 7.77
N GLU A 3 3.82 -18.69 8.69
CA GLU A 3 4.63 -17.72 9.43
C GLU A 3 5.58 -16.98 8.48
N VAL A 4 5.66 -15.66 8.63
CA VAL A 4 6.50 -14.77 7.79
C VAL A 4 8.01 -15.08 7.93
N THR A 5 8.39 -15.83 8.96
CA THR A 5 9.78 -16.21 9.26
C THR A 5 10.20 -17.50 8.56
N THR A 6 9.26 -18.32 8.07
CA THR A 6 9.58 -19.59 7.43
C THR A 6 10.22 -19.37 6.06
N ASN A 7 11.34 -20.05 5.83
CA ASN A 7 12.01 -20.05 4.53
C ASN A 7 11.25 -20.96 3.56
N GLU A 8 10.92 -20.43 2.38
CA GLU A 8 10.34 -21.20 1.28
C GLU A 8 11.33 -21.29 0.13
N TYR A 9 11.37 -22.44 -0.53
CA TYR A 9 12.27 -22.73 -1.63
C TYR A 9 11.46 -22.98 -2.90
N ASN A 10 11.96 -22.54 -4.04
CA ASN A 10 11.36 -22.87 -5.34
C ASN A 10 11.68 -24.32 -5.73
N GLU A 11 11.16 -24.77 -6.87
CA GLU A 11 11.37 -26.14 -7.39
C GLU A 11 12.85 -26.47 -7.65
N ASP A 12 13.68 -25.45 -7.95
CA ASP A 12 15.14 -25.59 -8.11
C ASP A 12 15.91 -25.57 -6.78
N GLY A 13 15.23 -25.53 -5.63
CA GLY A 13 15.85 -25.45 -4.30
C GLY A 13 16.42 -24.07 -3.95
N LYS A 14 16.06 -22.99 -4.65
CA LYS A 14 16.48 -21.61 -4.35
C LYS A 14 15.54 -20.94 -3.35
N LEU A 15 16.10 -20.22 -2.40
CA LEU A 15 15.33 -19.49 -1.38
C LEU A 15 14.51 -18.34 -2.00
N ILE A 16 13.21 -18.31 -1.71
CA ILE A 16 12.29 -17.25 -2.11
C ILE A 16 12.36 -16.11 -1.08
N ARG A 17 12.86 -14.95 -1.51
CA ARG A 17 12.91 -13.75 -0.66
C ARG A 17 11.54 -13.08 -0.58
N LYS A 18 10.76 -13.46 0.44
CA LYS A 18 9.48 -12.80 0.75
C LYS A 18 9.67 -11.43 1.38
N ILE A 19 8.79 -10.49 1.05
CA ILE A 19 8.69 -9.21 1.75
C ILE A 19 8.02 -9.46 3.10
N ARG A 20 8.74 -9.18 4.19
CA ARG A 20 8.31 -9.49 5.57
C ARG A 20 7.57 -8.34 6.24
N SER A 21 7.82 -7.12 5.80
CA SER A 21 7.21 -5.92 6.31
C SER A 21 7.17 -4.85 5.22
N PHE A 22 6.14 -4.01 5.28
CA PHE A 22 6.02 -2.83 4.44
C PHE A 22 6.06 -1.60 5.35
N VAL A 23 6.74 -0.55 4.92
CA VAL A 23 6.67 0.75 5.59
C VAL A 23 5.55 1.54 4.94
N ARG A 24 4.53 1.94 5.72
CA ARG A 24 3.52 2.88 5.24
C ARG A 24 4.15 4.27 5.17
N ARG A 25 4.18 4.88 3.99
CA ARG A 25 4.64 6.26 3.80
C ARG A 25 3.43 7.16 3.66
N GLU A 26 3.07 7.81 4.76
CA GLU A 26 1.98 8.80 4.80
C GLU A 26 2.54 10.22 4.71
N GLY A 27 1.67 11.20 4.46
CA GLY A 27 2.05 12.62 4.42
C GLY A 27 2.89 13.02 3.19
N ARG A 28 2.81 12.28 2.09
CA ARG A 28 3.49 12.60 0.82
C ARG A 28 2.67 13.50 -0.13
N LEU A 29 1.83 14.36 0.42
CA LEU A 29 1.14 15.36 -0.40
C LEU A 29 2.00 16.61 -0.46
N THR A 30 2.28 17.09 -1.67
CA THR A 30 2.75 18.47 -1.82
C THR A 30 1.60 19.41 -1.44
N LYS A 31 1.92 20.65 -1.06
CA LYS A 31 0.89 21.66 -0.71
C LYS A 31 -0.17 21.84 -1.81
N GLY A 32 0.23 21.72 -3.07
CA GLY A 32 -0.71 21.77 -4.21
C GLY A 32 -1.64 20.56 -4.28
N GLN A 33 -1.14 19.35 -3.98
CA GLN A 33 -1.96 18.14 -3.94
C GLN A 33 -2.94 18.16 -2.76
N GLU A 34 -2.51 18.67 -1.61
CA GLU A 34 -3.38 18.88 -0.46
C GLU A 34 -4.52 19.87 -0.78
N ASN A 35 -4.18 21.03 -1.35
CA ASN A 35 -5.17 22.02 -1.78
C ASN A 35 -6.16 21.45 -2.80
N ALA A 36 -5.67 20.73 -3.82
CA ALA A 36 -6.52 20.12 -4.83
C ALA A 36 -7.52 19.12 -4.21
N MET A 37 -7.07 18.32 -3.23
CA MET A 37 -7.97 17.41 -2.52
C MET A 37 -9.01 18.20 -1.71
N ASN A 38 -8.61 19.25 -0.99
CA ASN A 38 -9.53 20.05 -0.19
C ASN A 38 -10.59 20.79 -1.03
N GLU A 39 -10.19 21.35 -2.18
CA GLU A 39 -11.05 22.19 -3.02
C GLU A 39 -11.89 21.36 -4.01
N CYS A 40 -11.34 20.30 -4.59
CA CYS A 40 -11.99 19.55 -5.67
C CYS A 40 -12.69 18.27 -5.20
N TRP A 41 -12.33 17.67 -4.06
CA TRP A 41 -12.99 16.45 -3.59
C TRP A 41 -14.50 16.58 -3.37
N PRO A 42 -15.04 17.71 -2.87
CA PRO A 42 -16.50 17.84 -2.69
C PRO A 42 -17.31 17.72 -3.99
N THR A 43 -16.73 18.09 -5.14
CA THR A 43 -17.43 18.12 -6.44
C THR A 43 -16.99 16.99 -7.37
N MET A 44 -15.76 16.50 -7.24
CA MET A 44 -15.14 15.52 -8.14
C MET A 44 -14.69 14.23 -7.45
N GLY A 45 -14.78 14.17 -6.11
CA GLY A 45 -14.35 13.04 -5.31
C GLY A 45 -15.28 11.84 -5.43
N ILE A 46 -14.76 10.67 -5.06
CA ILE A 46 -15.53 9.43 -4.99
C ILE A 46 -15.40 8.89 -3.57
N ASP A 47 -16.50 8.89 -2.84
CA ASP A 47 -16.53 8.30 -1.50
C ASP A 47 -16.72 6.78 -1.60
N TYR A 48 -15.96 6.07 -0.77
CA TYR A 48 -16.12 4.64 -0.65
C TYR A 48 -17.52 4.32 -0.11
N LYS A 49 -18.25 3.47 -0.84
CA LYS A 49 -19.50 2.88 -0.37
C LYS A 49 -19.24 1.39 -0.17
N ALA A 50 -19.25 0.95 1.09
CA ALA A 50 -19.30 -0.47 1.38
C ALA A 50 -20.65 -1.00 0.89
N GLU A 51 -20.61 -2.07 0.09
CA GLU A 51 -21.77 -2.88 -0.26
C GLU A 51 -22.04 -3.92 0.83
#